data_AF-A0AAD6Z0B3-F1
#
_entry.id   AF-A0AAD6Z0B3-F1
#
_cell.length_a   1.000
_cell.length_b   1.000
_cell.length_c   1.000
_cell.angle_alpha   90.00
_cell.angle_beta   90.00
_cell.angle_gamma   90.00
#
_symmetry.space_group_name_H-M   'P 1'
#
loop_
_entity.id
_entity.type
_entity.pdbx_description
1 polymer ?
#
loop_
_entity_poly.entity_id
_entity_poly.type
_entity_poly.pdbx_seq_one_letter_code
_entity_poly.pdbx_strand_id
1 'polypeptide(L)'
;LFTPQLYPSNTAHHMPIITPNSPSMCVTHNVSGSTMAILSEQIQKGADIVNKVTTGTATWSELFSKHNFLHRYHNYIQVIALSQDAQQQMKWAGTVESKMQHLIMKLEFVDNLQLAHPFVKGFDRVVQYASEDEARDVLHG
;
A
#
# COMPACT_ATOMS: atom_id res chain seq x y z
N LEU A 1 19.81 16.55 1.54
CA LEU A 1 20.09 16.61 0.09
C LEU A 1 20.16 15.19 -0.43
N PHE A 2 19.40 14.88 -1.47
CA PHE A 2 19.50 13.58 -2.12
C PHE A 2 20.80 13.50 -2.93
N THR A 3 21.77 12.75 -2.42
CA THR A 3 23.06 12.53 -3.09
C THR A 3 23.52 11.09 -2.83
N PRO A 4 23.22 10.14 -3.73
CA PRO A 4 23.59 8.72 -3.58
C PRO A 4 25.09 8.48 -3.44
N GLN A 5 25.91 9.33 -4.05
CA GLN A 5 27.38 9.23 -3.98
C GLN A 5 27.94 9.62 -2.60
N LEU A 6 27.23 10.49 -1.85
CA LEU A 6 27.68 10.98 -0.54
C LEU A 6 27.02 10.24 0.62
N TYR A 7 25.77 9.78 0.44
CA TYR A 7 24.98 9.14 1.49
C TYR A 7 24.53 7.75 1.04
N PRO A 8 25.10 6.67 1.60
CA PRO A 8 24.71 5.30 1.28
C PRO A 8 23.24 5.00 1.53
N SER A 9 22.58 5.70 2.46
CA SER A 9 21.13 5.56 2.66
C SER A 9 20.32 5.91 1.40
N ASN A 10 20.83 6.83 0.56
CA ASN A 10 20.16 7.22 -0.67
C ASN A 10 20.28 6.18 -1.80
N THR A 11 21.22 5.22 -1.71
CA THR A 11 21.34 4.15 -2.72
C THR A 11 20.31 3.04 -2.52
N ALA A 12 19.70 2.96 -1.33
CA ALA A 12 18.68 1.98 -1.00
C ALA A 12 17.28 2.32 -1.55
N HIS A 13 17.08 3.49 -2.17
CA HIS A 13 15.77 3.85 -2.74
C HIS A 13 15.50 3.10 -4.04
N HIS A 14 14.39 2.36 -4.07
CA HIS A 14 14.01 1.52 -5.22
C HIS A 14 13.52 2.33 -6.44
N MET A 15 12.84 3.46 -6.23
CA MET A 15 12.32 4.30 -7.30
C MET A 15 12.50 5.78 -6.94
N PRO A 16 13.69 6.36 -7.09
CA PRO A 16 13.94 7.72 -6.65
C PRO A 16 13.24 8.77 -7.54
N ILE A 17 12.25 9.47 -6.99
CA ILE A 17 11.64 10.67 -7.58
C ILE A 17 11.99 11.85 -6.68
N ILE A 18 12.70 12.85 -7.22
CA ILE A 18 13.38 13.87 -6.43
C ILE A 18 12.62 15.20 -6.51
N THR A 19 12.44 15.86 -5.36
CA THR A 19 11.87 17.21 -5.32
C THR A 19 12.78 18.21 -6.05
N PRO A 20 12.23 19.14 -6.83
CA PRO A 20 13.02 20.12 -7.58
C PRO A 20 13.59 21.25 -6.71
N ASN A 21 13.06 21.43 -5.49
CA ASN A 21 13.49 22.48 -4.56
C ASN A 21 14.71 22.07 -3.72
N SER A 22 15.43 23.06 -3.20
CA SER A 22 16.56 22.85 -2.27
C SER A 22 16.10 23.02 -0.81
N PRO A 23 16.49 22.12 0.11
CA PRO A 23 17.25 20.89 -0.12
C PRO A 23 16.39 19.79 -0.76
N SER A 24 16.92 19.13 -1.80
CA SER A 24 16.20 18.07 -2.51
C SER A 24 16.06 16.80 -1.68
N MET A 25 14.93 16.10 -1.86
CA MET A 25 14.57 14.87 -1.14
C MET A 25 13.87 13.88 -2.07
N CYS A 26 13.92 12.60 -1.73
CA CYS A 26 13.17 11.55 -2.41
C CYS A 26 11.72 11.48 -1.88
N VAL A 27 10.73 11.77 -2.73
CA VAL A 27 9.31 11.71 -2.34
C VAL A 27 8.78 10.28 -2.26
N THR A 28 9.41 9.37 -2.98
CA THR A 28 9.08 7.95 -3.08
C THR A 28 9.93 7.10 -2.13
N HIS A 29 10.33 7.64 -0.99
CA HIS A 29 11.18 6.94 -0.03
C HIS A 29 10.51 5.70 0.59
N ASN A 30 9.19 5.62 0.59
CA ASN A 30 8.43 4.46 1.08
C ASN A 30 8.22 3.37 0.02
N VAL A 31 8.74 3.50 -1.20
CA VAL A 31 8.65 2.43 -2.19
C VAL A 31 9.57 1.27 -1.75
N SER A 32 8.95 0.13 -1.45
CA SER A 32 9.63 -1.16 -1.19
C SER A 32 9.79 -1.99 -2.47
N GLY A 33 10.52 -3.11 -2.38
CA GLY A 33 10.71 -4.03 -3.51
C GLY A 33 9.39 -4.55 -4.09
N SER A 34 8.44 -4.93 -3.22
CA SER A 34 7.12 -5.40 -3.64
C SER A 34 6.32 -4.30 -4.34
N THR A 35 6.25 -3.11 -3.73
CA THR A 35 5.49 -1.99 -4.32
C THR A 35 6.10 -1.53 -5.64
N MET A 36 7.42 -1.59 -5.79
CA MET A 36 8.11 -1.34 -7.06
C MET A 36 7.67 -2.35 -8.14
N ALA A 37 7.69 -3.65 -7.84
CA ALA A 37 7.28 -4.68 -8.78
C ALA A 37 5.82 -4.51 -9.23
N ILE A 38 4.92 -4.19 -8.29
CA ILE A 38 3.51 -3.91 -8.58
C ILE A 38 3.37 -2.68 -9.48
N LEU A 39 4.09 -1.60 -9.15
CA LEU A 39 4.03 -0.36 -9.92
C LEU A 39 4.56 -0.55 -11.34
N SER A 40 5.67 -1.27 -11.52
CA SER A 40 6.19 -1.62 -12.84
C SER A 40 5.17 -2.43 -13.66
N GLU A 41 4.52 -3.42 -13.05
CA GLU A 41 3.46 -4.19 -13.71
C GLU A 41 2.26 -3.32 -14.12
N GLN A 42 1.80 -2.42 -13.25
CA GLN A 42 0.69 -1.51 -13.56
C GLN A 42 1.04 -0.53 -14.67
N ILE A 43 2.26 0.02 -14.68
CA ILE A 43 2.74 0.91 -15.74
C ILE A 43 2.77 0.16 -17.09
N GLN A 44 3.27 -1.07 -17.11
CA GLN A 44 3.28 -1.88 -18.33
C GLN A 44 1.85 -2.17 -18.83
N LYS A 45 0.95 -2.60 -17.94
CA LYS A 45 -0.46 -2.82 -18.29
C LYS A 45 -1.12 -1.55 -18.85
N GLY A 46 -0.85 -0.40 -18.23
CA GLY A 46 -1.32 0.89 -18.71
C GLY A 46 -0.82 1.22 -20.12
N ALA A 47 0.48 1.01 -20.37
CA ALA A 47 1.07 1.20 -21.70
C ALA A 47 0.40 0.31 -22.76
N ASP A 48 0.16 -0.97 -22.43
CA ASP A 48 -0.49 -1.92 -23.33
C ASP A 48 -1.93 -1.49 -23.66
N ILE A 49 -2.69 -1.01 -22.67
CA ILE A 49 -4.06 -0.50 -22.88
C ILE A 49 -4.04 0.76 -23.74
N VAL A 50 -3.14 1.72 -23.45
CA VAL A 50 -3.01 2.95 -24.24
C VAL A 50 -2.70 2.63 -25.71
N ASN A 51 -1.81 1.67 -25.98
CA ASN A 51 -1.53 1.22 -27.35
C ASN A 51 -2.78 0.64 -28.04
N LYS A 52 -3.61 -0.13 -27.33
CA LYS A 52 -4.87 -0.65 -27.85
C LYS A 52 -5.89 0.47 -28.13
N VAL A 53 -5.95 1.47 -27.26
CA VAL A 53 -6.80 2.66 -27.48
C VAL A 53 -6.35 3.42 -28.72
N THR A 54 -5.03 3.62 -28.92
CA THR A 54 -4.48 4.27 -30.12
C THR A 54 -4.78 3.50 -31.41
N THR A 55 -4.84 2.17 -31.34
CA THR A 55 -5.21 1.31 -32.48
C THR A 55 -6.73 1.11 -32.65
N GLY A 56 -7.55 1.71 -31.78
CA GLY A 56 -9.01 1.61 -31.84
C GLY A 56 -9.58 0.27 -31.37
N THR A 57 -8.80 -0.54 -30.66
CA THR A 57 -9.19 -1.89 -30.20
C THR A 57 -9.60 -1.94 -28.72
N ALA A 58 -9.49 -0.82 -28.00
CA ALA A 58 -9.90 -0.66 -26.61
C ALA A 58 -10.45 0.75 -26.36
N THR A 59 -11.11 0.96 -25.23
CA THR A 59 -11.62 2.28 -24.80
C THR A 59 -10.88 2.84 -23.58
N TRP A 60 -10.90 4.16 -23.42
CA TRP A 60 -10.30 4.83 -22.24
C TRP A 60 -10.89 4.34 -20.90
N SER A 61 -12.13 3.87 -20.88
CA SER A 61 -12.75 3.28 -19.69
C SER A 61 -12.02 2.02 -19.19
N GLU A 62 -11.37 1.26 -20.06
CA GLU A 62 -10.59 0.07 -19.67
C GLU A 62 -9.36 0.44 -18.84
N LEU A 63 -8.71 1.56 -19.16
CA LEU A 63 -7.56 2.08 -18.42
C LEU A 63 -7.91 2.41 -16.97
N PHE A 64 -9.15 2.87 -16.72
CA PHE A 64 -9.66 3.23 -15.40
C PHE A 64 -10.54 2.14 -14.77
N SER A 65 -10.46 0.91 -15.29
CA SER A 65 -11.19 -0.22 -14.71
C SER A 65 -10.77 -0.45 -13.26
N LYS A 66 -11.75 -0.81 -12.41
CA LYS A 66 -11.50 -1.02 -10.98
C LYS A 66 -10.57 -2.22 -10.80
N HIS A 67 -9.55 -2.08 -9.94
CA HIS A 67 -8.63 -3.16 -9.63
C HIS A 67 -9.35 -4.38 -9.02
N ASN A 68 -8.81 -5.56 -9.25
CA ASN A 68 -9.31 -6.84 -8.72
C ASN A 68 -8.53 -7.33 -7.50
N PHE A 69 -7.94 -6.43 -6.70
CA PHE A 69 -7.06 -6.76 -5.57
C PHE A 69 -7.54 -7.92 -4.69
N LEU A 70 -8.83 -7.94 -4.30
CA LEU A 70 -9.43 -8.96 -3.41
C LEU A 70 -9.67 -10.33 -4.06
N HIS A 71 -9.49 -10.45 -5.37
CA HIS A 71 -9.59 -11.71 -6.11
C HIS A 71 -8.25 -12.12 -6.74
N ARG A 72 -7.23 -11.28 -6.59
CA ARG A 72 -5.93 -11.46 -7.25
C ARG A 72 -5.02 -12.44 -6.50
N TYR A 73 -5.19 -12.57 -5.19
CA TYR A 73 -4.30 -13.35 -4.33
C TYR A 73 -5.07 -14.47 -3.63
N HIS A 74 -4.37 -15.57 -3.34
CA HIS A 74 -4.94 -16.68 -2.58
C HIS A 74 -5.00 -16.41 -1.07
N ASN A 75 -4.05 -15.61 -0.57
CA ASN A 75 -3.88 -15.35 0.86
C ASN A 75 -3.88 -13.84 1.10
N TYR A 76 -4.50 -13.42 2.21
CA TYR A 76 -4.55 -12.03 2.66
C TYR A 76 -4.21 -11.96 4.14
N ILE A 77 -3.48 -10.91 4.53
CA ILE A 77 -3.25 -10.57 5.93
C ILE A 77 -4.16 -9.40 6.28
N GLN A 78 -5.04 -9.60 7.24
CA GLN A 78 -5.89 -8.54 7.76
C GLN A 78 -5.26 -7.93 9.02
N VAL A 79 -5.11 -6.61 9.02
CA VAL A 79 -4.68 -5.84 10.19
C VAL A 79 -5.88 -5.05 10.68
N ILE A 80 -6.32 -5.32 11.91
CA ILE A 80 -7.50 -4.70 12.51
C ILE A 80 -7.03 -3.82 13.67
N ALA A 81 -7.40 -2.53 13.63
CA ALA A 81 -7.15 -1.57 14.70
C ALA A 81 -8.49 -1.19 15.33
N LEU A 82 -8.65 -1.44 16.63
CA LEU A 82 -9.91 -1.24 17.35
C LEU A 82 -9.67 -0.39 18.62
N SER A 83 -10.66 0.43 18.94
CA SER A 83 -10.73 1.29 20.12
C SER A 83 -12.19 1.54 20.47
N GLN A 84 -12.48 1.78 21.74
CA GLN A 84 -13.84 2.03 22.24
C GLN A 84 -14.28 3.50 22.04
N ASP A 85 -13.33 4.42 21.98
CA ASP A 85 -13.57 5.85 21.78
C ASP A 85 -13.12 6.30 20.39
N ALA A 86 -13.89 7.21 19.77
CA ALA A 86 -13.65 7.69 18.42
C ALA A 86 -12.37 8.55 18.30
N GLN A 87 -12.08 9.38 19.30
CA GLN A 87 -10.87 10.21 19.32
C GLN A 87 -9.62 9.34 19.54
N GLN A 88 -9.72 8.33 20.39
CA GLN A 88 -8.68 7.32 20.56
C GLN A 88 -8.50 6.48 19.29
N GLN A 89 -9.59 6.08 18.63
CA GLN A 89 -9.55 5.30 17.39
C GLN A 89 -8.83 6.05 16.28
N MET A 90 -9.06 7.36 16.12
CA MET A 90 -8.36 8.17 15.11
C MET A 90 -6.84 8.14 15.32
N LYS A 91 -6.38 8.32 16.57
CA LYS A 91 -4.95 8.27 16.91
C LYS A 91 -4.38 6.87 16.74
N TRP A 92 -5.15 5.85 17.14
CA TRP A 92 -4.74 4.46 17.09
C TRP A 92 -4.63 3.94 15.66
N ALA A 93 -5.66 4.18 14.84
CA ALA A 93 -5.66 3.87 13.42
C ALA A 93 -4.50 4.54 12.70
N GLY A 94 -4.25 5.84 12.92
CA GLY A 94 -3.10 6.54 12.34
C GLY A 94 -1.75 5.97 12.79
N THR A 95 -1.65 5.51 14.04
CA THR A 95 -0.45 4.82 14.54
C THR A 95 -0.23 3.50 13.80
N VAL A 96 -1.26 2.68 13.66
CA VAL A 96 -1.20 1.40 12.93
C VAL A 96 -0.86 1.63 11.46
N GLU A 97 -1.52 2.60 10.82
CA GLU A 97 -1.29 2.99 9.42
C GLU A 97 0.17 3.38 9.18
N SER A 98 0.77 4.18 10.07
CA SER A 98 2.19 4.57 9.97
C SER A 98 3.18 3.39 10.05
N LYS A 99 2.74 2.25 10.61
CA LYS A 99 3.55 1.03 10.74
C LYS A 99 3.28 0.00 9.64
N MET A 100 2.26 0.19 8.81
CA MET A 100 1.98 -0.70 7.68
C MET A 100 3.19 -0.85 6.75
N GLN A 101 3.88 0.25 6.46
CA GLN A 101 5.09 0.20 5.64
C GLN A 101 6.19 -0.67 6.26
N HIS A 102 6.37 -0.59 7.59
CA HIS A 102 7.35 -1.41 8.30
C HIS A 102 6.98 -2.89 8.28
N LEU A 103 5.68 -3.21 8.34
CA LEU A 103 5.20 -4.58 8.22
C LEU A 103 5.52 -5.15 6.83
N ILE A 104 5.22 -4.41 5.76
CA ILE A 104 5.50 -4.82 4.38
C ILE A 104 7.00 -5.08 4.19
N MET A 105 7.84 -4.15 4.63
CA MET A 105 9.30 -4.31 4.53
C MET A 105 9.79 -5.56 5.27
N LYS A 106 9.21 -5.90 6.43
CA LYS A 106 9.58 -7.14 7.13
C LYS A 106 9.09 -8.40 6.42
N LEU A 107 7.88 -8.36 5.87
CA LEU A 107 7.29 -9.47 5.12
C LEU A 107 8.12 -9.83 3.89
N GLU A 108 8.73 -8.85 3.22
CA GLU A 108 9.63 -9.06 2.07
C GLU A 108 10.85 -9.93 2.38
N PHE A 109 11.26 -10.06 3.64
CA PHE A 109 12.38 -10.90 4.05
C PHE A 109 11.95 -12.28 4.56
N VAL A 110 10.65 -12.59 4.53
CA VAL A 110 10.16 -13.91 4.94
C VAL A 110 10.36 -14.90 3.80
N ASP A 111 11.07 -15.98 4.08
CA ASP A 111 11.23 -17.08 3.13
C ASP A 111 9.86 -17.63 2.70
N ASN A 112 9.72 -17.91 1.39
CA ASN A 112 8.48 -18.35 0.75
C ASN A 112 7.38 -17.28 0.57
N LEU A 113 7.66 -16.00 0.82
CA LEU A 113 6.77 -14.91 0.39
C LEU A 113 7.31 -14.23 -0.88
N GLN A 114 6.56 -14.32 -1.98
CA GLN A 114 6.99 -13.74 -3.25
C GLN A 114 6.73 -12.22 -3.35
N LEU A 115 5.61 -11.74 -2.80
CA LEU A 115 5.17 -10.35 -2.95
C LEU A 115 4.26 -9.95 -1.79
N ALA A 116 4.58 -8.83 -1.14
CA ALA A 116 3.70 -8.19 -0.16
C ALA A 116 2.99 -6.99 -0.82
N HIS A 117 1.73 -7.16 -1.23
CA HIS A 117 0.95 -6.08 -1.86
C HIS A 117 0.06 -5.39 -0.83
N PRO A 118 0.39 -4.16 -0.37
CA PRO A 118 -0.48 -3.41 0.51
C PRO A 118 -1.75 -2.92 -0.20
N PHE A 119 -2.86 -2.95 0.51
CA PHE A 119 -4.07 -2.28 0.05
C PHE A 119 -4.04 -0.80 0.49
N VAL A 120 -4.32 0.12 -0.43
CA VAL A 120 -4.15 1.57 -0.22
C VAL A 120 -5.27 2.23 0.59
N LYS A 121 -6.34 1.50 0.91
CA LYS A 121 -7.52 2.06 1.58
C LYS A 121 -7.92 1.21 2.79
N GLY A 122 -8.03 1.82 3.96
CA GLY A 122 -8.61 1.19 5.14
C GLY A 122 -10.11 0.92 4.99
N PHE A 123 -10.61 -0.03 5.77
CA PHE A 123 -12.05 -0.26 5.93
C PHE A 123 -12.44 0.15 7.34
N ASP A 124 -13.35 1.12 7.45
CA ASP A 124 -13.86 1.58 8.73
C ASP A 124 -15.18 0.89 9.05
N ARG A 125 -15.31 0.38 10.28
CA ARG A 125 -16.55 -0.19 10.81
C ARG A 125 -16.77 0.30 12.22
N VAL A 126 -17.95 0.85 12.49
CA VAL A 126 -18.40 1.19 13.84
C VAL A 126 -19.41 0.14 14.26
N VAL A 127 -19.19 -0.48 15.41
CA VAL A 127 -20.09 -1.50 15.97
C VAL A 127 -20.54 -1.03 17.35
N GLN A 128 -21.84 -1.09 17.59
CA GLN A 128 -22.42 -0.96 18.92
C GLN A 128 -22.59 -2.37 19.50
N TYR A 129 -22.21 -2.54 20.75
CA TYR A 129 -22.35 -3.78 21.50
C TYR A 129 -22.98 -3.47 22.86
N ALA A 130 -23.81 -4.38 23.35
CA ALA A 130 -24.51 -4.26 24.63
C ALA A 130 -23.80 -5.03 25.76
N SER A 131 -22.94 -6.00 25.41
CA SER A 131 -22.21 -6.83 26.38
C SER A 131 -20.72 -6.97 26.04
N GLU A 132 -19.92 -7.34 27.04
CA GLU A 132 -18.49 -7.62 26.84
C GLU A 132 -18.27 -8.83 25.92
N ASP A 133 -19.20 -9.78 25.88
CA ASP A 133 -19.10 -10.96 25.01
C ASP A 133 -19.33 -10.58 23.54
N GLU A 134 -20.30 -9.71 23.26
CA GLU A 134 -20.47 -9.13 21.90
C GLU A 134 -19.24 -8.31 21.48
N ALA A 135 -18.60 -7.60 22.42
CA ALA A 135 -17.36 -6.88 22.14
C ALA A 135 -16.20 -7.82 21.78
N ARG A 136 -16.12 -9.00 22.40
CA ARG A 136 -15.12 -10.04 22.09
C ARG A 136 -15.37 -10.68 20.74
N ASP A 137 -16.62 -10.94 20.37
CA ASP A 137 -16.95 -11.49 19.06
C ASP A 137 -16.54 -10.51 17.93
N VAL A 138 -16.77 -9.21 18.13
CA VAL A 138 -16.32 -8.17 17.18
C VAL A 138 -14.79 -8.10 17.06
N LEU A 139 -14.05 -8.43 18.13
CA LEU A 139 -12.58 -8.47 18.13
C LEU A 139 -12.02 -9.66 17.34
N HIS A 140 -12.76 -10.78 17.26
CA HIS A 140 -12.30 -12.00 16.61
C HIS A 140 -12.65 -12.10 15.12
N GLY A 141 -13.50 -11.20 14.61
CA GLY A 141 -13.83 -11.10 13.18
C GLY A 141 -15.09 -11.85 12.79
#